data_AF-A0A6V7IIB7-F1
#
_entry.id   AF-A0A6V7IIB7-F1
#
_cell.length_a   1.000
_cell.length_b   1.000
_cell.length_c   1.000
_cell.angle_alpha   90.00
_cell.angle_beta   90.00
_cell.angle_gamma   90.00
#
_symmetry.space_group_name_H-M   'P 1'
#
loop_
_entity.id
_entity.type
_entity.pdbx_description
1 polymer ?
#
loop_
_entity_poly.entity_id
_entity_poly.type
_entity_poly.pdbx_seq_one_letter_code
_entity_poly.pdbx_strand_id
1 'polypeptide(L)' 'CNIGDWTRCALTFKVYQTMFRVMRESENVDERQHCFLAQSPGKPPRYLSVETRQELLRVEAAWHTAVCSAVTHLK' A
#
# COMPACT_ATOMS: atom_id res chain seq x y z
N CYS A 1 26.78 -10.44 -16.41
CA CYS A 1 25.42 -10.09 -15.93
C CYS A 1 24.89 -11.27 -15.15
N ASN A 2 24.66 -11.13 -13.84
CA ASN A 2 24.31 -12.26 -12.98
C ASN A 2 22.77 -12.40 -12.94
N ILE A 3 22.25 -13.62 -12.98
CA ILE A 3 20.79 -13.89 -12.97
C ILE A 3 20.10 -13.34 -11.71
N GLY A 4 20.85 -13.20 -10.62
CA GLY A 4 20.39 -12.58 -9.36
C GLY A 4 20.02 -11.09 -9.47
N ASP A 5 20.66 -10.34 -10.38
CA ASP A 5 20.39 -8.91 -10.55
C ASP A 5 19.00 -8.68 -11.18
N TRP A 6 18.60 -9.56 -12.11
CA TRP A 6 17.29 -9.52 -12.76
C TRP A 6 16.15 -9.88 -11.79
N THR A 7 16.37 -10.85 -10.91
CA THR A 7 15.37 -11.26 -9.91
C THR A 7 15.18 -10.19 -8.84
N ARG A 8 16.26 -9.54 -8.41
CA ARG A 8 16.20 -8.42 -7.46
C ARG A 8 15.47 -7.19 -8.05
N CYS A 9 15.78 -6.84 -9.31
CA CYS A 9 15.06 -5.79 -10.05
C CYS A 9 13.55 -6.06 -10.14
N ALA A 10 13.16 -7.31 -10.44
CA ALA A 10 11.75 -7.69 -10.55
C ALA A 10 10.98 -7.59 -9.21
N LEU A 11 11.63 -7.85 -8.08
CA LEU A 11 11.03 -7.73 -6.75
C LEU A 11 10.88 -6.28 -6.31
N THR A 12 11.91 -5.46 -6.52
CA THR A 12 11.88 -4.02 -6.23
C THR A 12 10.77 -3.31 -7.01
N PHE A 13 10.60 -3.66 -8.31
CA PHE A 13 9.52 -3.11 -9.13
C PHE A 13 8.12 -3.45 -8.59
N LYS A 14 7.93 -4.66 -8.05
CA LYS A 14 6.64 -5.05 -7.45
C LYS A 14 6.30 -4.22 -6.22
N VAL A 15 7.28 -3.82 -5.40
CA VAL A 15 7.03 -2.95 -4.23
C VAL A 15 6.49 -1.59 -4.69
N TYR A 16 7.06 -1.01 -5.75
CA TYR A 16 6.57 0.25 -6.32
C TYR A 16 5.20 0.15 -7.00
N GLN A 17 4.76 -1.05 -7.35
CA GLN A 17 3.40 -1.29 -7.87
C GLN A 17 2.36 -1.44 -6.76
N THR A 18 2.76 -1.43 -5.48
CA THR A 18 1.82 -1.38 -4.36
C THR A 18 1.27 0.04 -4.21
N MET A 19 0.00 0.17 -3.82
CA MET A 19 -0.65 1.46 -3.60
C MET A 19 -1.39 1.45 -2.27
N PHE A 20 -1.25 2.54 -1.53
CA PHE A 20 -2.12 2.89 -0.42
C PHE A 20 -2.55 4.34 -0.57
N ARG A 21 -3.84 4.61 -0.39
CA ARG A 21 -4.39 5.96 -0.51
C ARG A 21 -5.52 6.15 0.47
N VAL A 22 -5.38 7.12 1.36
CA VAL A 22 -6.49 7.61 2.18
C VAL A 22 -7.47 8.37 1.30
N MET A 23 -8.77 8.09 1.44
CA MET A 23 -9.82 8.75 0.67
C MET A 23 -10.25 10.05 1.33
N ARG A 24 -10.53 11.08 0.52
CA ARG A 24 -11.21 12.28 1.00
C ARG A 24 -12.69 11.98 1.20
N GLU A 25 -13.34 12.69 2.13
CA GLU A 25 -14.76 12.52 2.39
C GLU A 25 -15.63 12.68 1.13
N SER A 26 -15.27 13.61 0.24
CA SER A 26 -15.94 13.82 -1.04
C SER A 26 -15.77 12.69 -2.06
N GLU A 27 -14.86 11.75 -1.81
CA GLU A 27 -14.56 10.60 -2.67
C GLU A 27 -15.09 9.29 -2.08
N ASN A 28 -15.82 9.36 -0.96
CA ASN A 28 -16.40 8.18 -0.34
C ASN A 28 -17.55 7.63 -1.19
N VAL A 29 -17.61 6.31 -1.30
CA VAL A 29 -18.67 5.62 -2.06
C VAL A 29 -19.99 5.65 -1.29
N ASP A 30 -19.92 5.77 0.03
CA ASP A 30 -21.04 5.82 0.96
C ASP A 30 -20.74 6.77 2.14
N GLU A 31 -21.59 6.75 3.17
CA GLU A 31 -21.45 7.58 4.37
C GLU A 31 -20.33 7.12 5.32
N ARG A 32 -19.57 6.07 4.98
CA ARG A 32 -18.50 5.57 5.85
C ARG A 32 -17.36 6.56 5.92
N GLN A 33 -16.81 6.71 7.11
CA GLN A 33 -15.60 7.48 7.35
C GLN A 33 -14.36 6.57 7.34
N HIS A 34 -13.20 7.23 7.35
CA HIS A 34 -11.90 6.56 7.50
C HIS A 34 -11.60 5.54 6.37
N CYS A 35 -12.04 5.88 5.16
CA CYS A 35 -11.89 5.02 4.00
C CYS A 35 -10.50 5.14 3.36
N PHE A 36 -10.02 4.03 2.80
CA PHE A 36 -8.77 3.96 2.08
C PHE A 36 -8.81 2.91 0.96
N LEU A 37 -7.93 3.07 -0.02
CA LEU A 37 -7.64 2.10 -1.05
C LEU A 37 -6.32 1.41 -0.75
N ALA A 38 -6.29 0.09 -0.88
CA ALA A 38 -5.07 -0.71 -0.85
C ALA A 38 -4.96 -1.58 -2.10
N GLN A 39 -3.79 -1.61 -2.73
CA GLN A 39 -3.52 -2.38 -3.94
C GLN A 39 -2.23 -3.17 -3.80
N SER A 40 -2.32 -4.47 -4.03
CA SER A 40 -1.16 -5.33 -4.26
C SER A 40 -0.83 -5.41 -5.76
N PRO A 41 0.41 -5.75 -6.14
CA PRO A 41 0.83 -5.75 -7.54
C PRO A 41 0.00 -6.74 -8.37
N GLY A 42 -0.48 -6.30 -9.52
CA GLY A 42 -1.29 -7.12 -10.44
C GLY A 42 -2.70 -7.46 -9.92
N LYS A 43 -3.17 -6.82 -8.85
CA LYS A 43 -4.57 -6.93 -8.38
C LYS A 43 -5.28 -5.58 -8.49
N PRO A 44 -6.61 -5.57 -8.64
CA PRO A 44 -7.36 -4.33 -8.57
C PRO A 44 -7.27 -3.72 -7.15
N PRO A 45 -7.36 -2.38 -7.01
CA PRO A 45 -7.46 -1.72 -5.72
C PRO A 45 -8.67 -2.22 -4.93
N ARG A 46 -8.51 -2.40 -3.62
CA ARG A 46 -9.59 -2.73 -2.69
C ARG A 46 -9.96 -1.51 -1.87
N TYR A 47 -11.24 -1.16 -1.88
CA TYR A 47 -11.82 -0.10 -1.05
C TYR A 47 -12.19 -0.67 0.32
N LEU A 48 -11.68 -0.06 1.38
CA LEU A 48 -11.81 -0.51 2.76
C LEU A 48 -12.10 0.69 3.67
N SER A 49 -12.73 0.43 4.81
CA SER A 49 -12.98 1.41 5.87
C SER A 49 -12.62 0.81 7.22
N VAL A 50 -12.31 1.66 8.19
CA VAL A 50 -12.12 1.29 9.61
C VAL A 50 -13.05 2.13 10.49
N GLU A 51 -13.27 1.70 11.72
CA GLU A 51 -14.27 2.31 12.60
C GLU A 51 -13.79 3.64 13.18
N THR A 52 -12.47 3.80 13.34
CA THR A 52 -11.89 4.99 13.97
C THR A 52 -10.76 5.61 13.16
N ARG A 53 -10.59 6.94 13.31
CA ARG A 53 -9.43 7.66 12.78
C ARG A 53 -8.10 7.09 13.27
N GLN A 54 -8.05 6.63 14.53
CA GLN A 54 -6.84 6.06 15.10
C GLN A 54 -6.45 4.74 14.41
N GLU A 55 -7.41 3.91 14.03
CA GLU A 55 -7.15 2.72 13.22
C GLU A 55 -6.62 3.07 11.85
N LEU A 56 -7.19 4.09 11.19
CA LEU A 56 -6.72 4.51 9.88
C LEU A 56 -5.26 4.95 9.93
N LEU A 57 -4.90 5.78 10.92
CA LEU A 57 -3.53 6.21 11.14
C LEU A 57 -2.58 5.03 11.43
N ARG A 58 -3.05 4.01 12.17
CA ARG A 58 -2.26 2.79 12.40
C ARG A 58 -2.03 2.00 11.11
N VAL A 59 -3.05 1.86 10.27
CA VAL A 59 -2.94 1.17 8.98
C VAL A 59 -1.99 1.91 8.04
N GLU A 60 -2.11 3.24 7.96
CA GLU A 60 -1.23 4.09 7.15
C GLU A 60 0.23 3.98 7.59
N ALA A 61 0.48 4.08 8.91
CA ALA A 61 1.82 3.93 9.46
C ALA A 61 2.39 2.52 9.19
N ALA A 62 1.60 1.46 9.41
CA ALA A 62 2.01 0.10 9.15
C ALA A 62 2.33 -0.14 7.66
N TRP A 63 1.55 0.44 6.75
CA TRP A 63 1.81 0.38 5.32
C TRP A 63 3.13 1.05 4.96
N HIS A 64 3.36 2.27 5.46
CA HIS A 64 4.60 3.00 5.21
C HIS A 64 5.82 2.22 5.74
N THR A 65 5.74 1.69 6.97
CA THR A 65 6.80 0.84 7.54
C THR A 65 7.06 -0.40 6.69
N ALA A 66 6.01 -1.08 6.22
CA ALA A 66 6.15 -2.28 5.39
C ALA A 66 6.84 -1.97 4.06
N VAL A 67 6.46 -0.87 3.38
CA VAL A 67 7.10 -0.44 2.13
C VAL A 67 8.56 -0.04 2.35
N CYS A 68 8.85 0.77 3.38
CA CYS A 68 10.22 1.15 3.70
C CYS A 68 11.10 -0.05 4.04
N SER A 69 10.60 -1.00 4.84
CA SER A 69 11.31 -2.24 5.17
C SER A 69 11.57 -3.08 3.92
N ALA A 70 10.57 -3.27 3.06
CA ALA A 70 10.72 -4.01 1.81
C ALA A 70 11.76 -3.35 0.88
N VAL A 71 11.72 -2.03 0.69
CA VAL A 71 12.71 -1.31 -0.12
C VAL A 71 14.11 -1.43 0.49
N THR A 72 14.24 -1.39 1.81
CA THR A 72 15.54 -1.50 2.49
C THR A 72 16.14 -2.88 2.34
N HIS A 73 15.33 -3.94 2.46
CA HIS A 73 15.80 -5.32 2.31
C HIS A 73 16.09 -5.71 0.85
N LEU A 74 15.59 -4.96 -0.13
CA LEU A 74 15.80 -5.21 -1.56
C LEU A 74 16.96 -4.41 -2.17
N LYS A 75 17.58 -3.49 -1.42
CA LYS A 75 18.80 -2.75 -1.81
C LYS A 75 20.06 -3.58 -1.58
#